data_AF-A0A1G3RS89-F1
#
_entry.id   AF-A0A1G3RS89-F1
#
_cell.length_a   1.000
_cell.length_b   1.000
_cell.length_c   1.000
_cell.angle_alpha   90.00
_cell.angle_beta   90.00
_cell.angle_gamma   90.00
#
_symmetry.space_group_name_H-M   'P 1'
#
loop_
_entity.id
_entity.type
_entity.pdbx_description
1 polymer ?
#
loop_
_entity_poly.entity_id
_entity_poly.type
_entity_poly.pdbx_seq_one_letter_code
_entity_poly.pdbx_strand_id
1 'polypeptide(L)'
;MTGPVTQKAMGILRRLVATYEESEDMINIGAYVKGSNPAIDEAISKRQAIEEFLIQAVEEQSTTVETLRRLGEIAGLSIPSAEIGAYDHGSMAVVLGAGLTSP
;
A
#
# COMPACT_ATOMS: atom_id res chain seq x y z
N MET A 1 -15.26 -5.33 12.06
CA MET A 1 -15.53 -4.02 11.41
C MET A 1 -14.20 -3.31 11.23
N THR A 2 -13.95 -2.70 10.08
CA THR A 2 -12.71 -1.94 9.78
C THR A 2 -12.68 -0.64 10.58
N GLY A 3 -11.57 -0.35 11.27
CA GLY A 3 -11.45 0.84 12.12
C GLY A 3 -11.33 2.17 11.37
N PRO A 4 -11.57 3.31 12.05
CA PRO A 4 -11.64 4.63 11.42
C PRO A 4 -10.32 5.07 10.77
N VAL A 5 -9.16 4.76 11.36
CA VAL A 5 -7.86 5.14 10.76
C VAL A 5 -7.61 4.32 9.50
N THR A 6 -7.94 3.03 9.53
CA THR A 6 -7.88 2.15 8.37
C THR A 6 -8.80 2.63 7.25
N GLN A 7 -10.04 3.02 7.55
CA GLN A 7 -10.96 3.59 6.56
C GLN A 7 -10.42 4.87 5.92
N LYS A 8 -9.78 5.75 6.72
CA LYS A 8 -9.13 6.95 6.22
C LYS A 8 -7.97 6.62 5.27
N ALA A 9 -7.13 5.64 5.63
CA ALA A 9 -6.03 5.18 4.78
C ALA A 9 -6.54 4.63 3.44
N MET A 10 -7.59 3.81 3.46
CA MET A 10 -8.26 3.31 2.25
C MET A 10 -8.80 4.46 1.37
N GLY A 11 -9.36 5.52 1.99
CA GLY A 11 -9.84 6.70 1.29
C GLY A 11 -8.71 7.47 0.59
N ILE A 12 -7.57 7.63 1.27
CA ILE A 12 -6.38 8.28 0.70
C ILE A 12 -5.85 7.48 -0.49
N LEU A 13 -5.70 6.15 -0.35
CA LEU A 13 -5.26 5.28 -1.45
C LEU A 13 -6.17 5.43 -2.68
N ARG A 14 -7.49 5.34 -2.50
CA ARG A 14 -8.47 5.50 -3.59
C ARG A 14 -8.36 6.87 -4.27
N ARG A 15 -8.20 7.93 -3.49
CA ARG A 15 -8.01 9.29 -4.02
C ARG A 15 -6.74 9.38 -4.86
N LEU A 16 -5.62 8.83 -4.38
CA LEU A 16 -4.36 8.84 -5.12
C LEU A 16 -4.45 8.10 -6.45
N VAL A 17 -5.10 6.92 -6.46
CA VAL A 17 -5.37 6.16 -7.68
C VAL A 17 -6.21 6.98 -8.65
N ALA A 18 -7.36 7.49 -8.21
CA ALA A 18 -8.25 8.28 -9.05
C ALA A 18 -7.58 9.53 -9.62
N THR A 19 -6.82 10.27 -8.80
CA THR A 19 -6.10 11.47 -9.25
C THR A 19 -5.04 11.13 -10.31
N TYR A 20 -4.32 10.00 -10.16
CA TYR A 20 -3.38 9.57 -11.18
C TYR A 20 -4.11 9.19 -12.48
N GLU A 21 -5.15 8.36 -12.41
CA GLU A 21 -5.94 7.93 -13.57
C GLU A 21 -6.54 9.11 -14.33
N GLU A 22 -7.12 10.09 -13.63
CA GLU A 22 -7.68 11.31 -14.23
C GLU A 22 -6.63 12.20 -14.92
N SER A 23 -5.36 12.08 -14.55
CA SER A 23 -4.26 12.88 -15.10
C SER A 23 -3.29 12.09 -16.00
N GLU A 24 -3.55 10.79 -16.18
CA GLU A 24 -2.64 9.85 -16.84
C GLU A 24 -2.30 10.26 -18.28
N ASP A 25 -3.30 10.66 -19.07
CA ASP A 25 -3.10 11.09 -20.45
C ASP A 25 -2.14 12.29 -20.54
N MET A 26 -2.34 13.30 -19.69
CA MET A 26 -1.51 14.50 -19.64
C MET A 26 -0.08 14.19 -19.20
N ILE A 27 0.08 13.26 -18.26
CA ILE A 27 1.39 12.77 -17.80
C ILE A 27 2.11 12.03 -18.93
N ASN A 28 1.42 11.11 -19.60
CA ASN A 28 1.98 10.24 -20.64
C ASN A 28 2.43 11.01 -21.90
N ILE A 29 1.71 12.07 -22.29
CA ILE A 29 2.12 12.93 -23.41
C ILE A 29 3.17 13.98 -23.00
N GLY A 30 3.57 14.03 -21.73
CA GLY A 30 4.55 14.97 -21.20
C GLY A 30 4.02 16.41 -21.04
N ALA A 31 2.71 16.60 -21.00
CA ALA A 31 2.08 17.92 -20.82
C ALA A 31 1.96 18.35 -19.35
N TYR A 32 2.12 17.43 -18.40
CA TYR A 32 2.10 17.76 -16.97
C TYR A 32 3.40 18.41 -16.49
N VAL A 33 3.28 19.48 -15.70
CA VAL A 33 4.42 20.18 -15.08
C VAL A 33 4.41 19.96 -13.57
N LYS A 34 5.51 19.43 -13.03
CA LYS A 34 5.68 19.22 -11.58
C LYS A 34 5.47 20.51 -10.79
N GLY A 35 4.74 20.44 -9.67
CA GLY A 35 4.43 21.59 -8.81
C GLY A 35 3.21 22.40 -9.26
N SER A 36 2.62 22.11 -10.43
CA SER A 36 1.42 22.78 -10.91
C SER A 36 0.16 22.36 -10.15
N ASN A 37 0.13 21.14 -9.64
CA ASN A 37 -0.97 20.61 -8.85
C ASN A 37 -0.43 19.63 -7.79
N PRO A 38 -0.41 20.02 -6.50
CA PRO A 38 0.11 19.17 -5.42
C PRO A 38 -0.55 17.79 -5.31
N ALA A 39 -1.83 17.65 -5.69
CA ALA A 39 -2.51 16.36 -5.64
C ALA A 39 -2.01 15.40 -6.72
N ILE A 40 -1.75 15.91 -7.93
CA ILE A 40 -1.16 15.12 -9.01
C ILE A 40 0.30 14.79 -8.68
N ASP A 41 1.05 15.75 -8.12
CA ASP A 41 2.42 15.50 -7.65
C ASP A 41 2.46 14.39 -6.59
N GLU A 42 1.54 14.42 -5.62
CA GLU A 42 1.41 13.38 -4.60
C GLU A 42 1.08 12.02 -5.24
N ALA A 43 0.10 11.98 -6.14
CA ALA A 43 -0.31 10.76 -6.84
C ALA A 43 0.83 10.15 -7.67
N ILE A 44 1.58 10.97 -8.43
CA ILE A 44 2.77 10.54 -9.17
C ILE A 44 3.83 9.99 -8.21
N SER A 45 4.09 10.68 -7.09
CA SER A 45 5.11 10.25 -6.13
C SER A 45 4.79 8.92 -5.44
N LYS A 46 3.50 8.58 -5.33
CA LYS A 46 3.01 7.35 -4.70
C LYS A 46 2.70 6.24 -5.70
N ARG A 47 2.69 6.53 -7.00
CA ARG A 47 2.26 5.60 -8.05
C ARG A 47 2.95 4.25 -7.98
N GLN A 48 4.27 4.24 -7.91
CA GLN A 48 5.05 3.00 -7.85
C GLN A 48 4.70 2.15 -6.62
N ALA A 49 4.65 2.76 -5.44
CA ALA A 49 4.30 2.04 -4.21
C ALA A 49 2.87 1.48 -4.24
N ILE A 50 1.94 2.17 -4.91
CA ILE A 50 0.57 1.71 -5.12
C ILE A 50 0.54 0.51 -6.06
N GLU A 51 1.27 0.55 -7.19
CA GLU A 51 1.36 -0.57 -8.12
C GLU A 51 1.92 -1.82 -7.44
N GLU A 52 3.03 -1.68 -6.71
CA GLU A 52 3.65 -2.76 -5.94
C GLU A 52 2.74 -3.30 -4.83
N PHE A 53 1.79 -2.51 -4.34
CA PHE A 53 0.80 -2.94 -3.35
C PHE A 53 -0.39 -3.68 -3.97
N LEU A 54 -0.79 -3.31 -5.19
CA LEU A 54 -1.94 -3.91 -5.88
C LEU A 54 -1.56 -5.16 -6.68
N ILE A 55 -0.29 -5.31 -7.06
CA ILE A 55 0.24 -6.46 -7.78
C ILE A 55 0.85 -7.45 -6.78
N GLN A 56 0.46 -8.72 -6.90
CA GLN A 56 0.94 -9.80 -6.04
C GLN A 56 1.21 -11.05 -6.90
N ALA A 57 2.32 -11.75 -6.65
CA ALA A 57 2.59 -13.02 -7.31
C ALA A 57 1.69 -14.14 -6.75
N VAL A 58 1.41 -15.17 -7.56
CA VAL A 58 0.52 -16.28 -7.14
C VAL A 58 1.06 -17.02 -5.90
N GLU A 59 2.38 -17.12 -5.77
CA GLU A 59 3.04 -17.79 -4.64
C GLU A 59 3.32 -16.84 -3.46
N GLU A 60 3.12 -15.54 -3.63
CA GLU A 60 3.34 -14.56 -2.58
C GLU A 60 2.21 -14.63 -1.55
N GLN A 61 2.56 -14.72 -0.28
CA GLN A 61 1.61 -14.65 0.82
C GLN A 61 1.78 -13.33 1.56
N SER A 62 0.66 -12.69 1.89
CA SER A 62 0.66 -11.46 2.68
C SER A 62 -0.38 -11.61 3.79
N THR A 63 0.04 -11.35 5.01
CA THR A 63 -0.90 -11.32 6.14
C THR A 63 -1.75 -10.05 6.06
N THR A 64 -2.94 -10.08 6.65
CA THR A 64 -3.76 -8.86 6.77
C THR A 64 -3.02 -7.77 7.56
N VAL A 65 -2.22 -8.16 8.56
CA VAL A 65 -1.38 -7.24 9.35
C VAL A 65 -0.37 -6.50 8.47
N GLU A 66 0.38 -7.22 7.63
CA GLU A 66 1.32 -6.64 6.68
C GLU A 66 0.63 -5.78 5.63
N THR A 67 -0.51 -6.25 5.11
CA THR A 67 -1.31 -5.51 4.13
C THR A 67 -1.78 -4.16 4.69
N LEU A 68 -2.29 -4.15 5.93
CA LEU A 68 -2.70 -2.92 6.61
C LEU A 68 -1.49 -2.00 6.89
N ARG A 69 -0.34 -2.54 7.28
CA ARG A 69 0.87 -1.73 7.46
C ARG A 69 1.29 -1.04 6.15
N ARG A 70 1.38 -1.79 5.05
CA ARG A 70 1.73 -1.25 3.72
C ARG A 70 0.72 -0.19 3.25
N LEU A 71 -0.58 -0.42 3.46
CA LEU A 71 -1.63 0.56 3.19
C LEU A 71 -1.39 1.87 3.98
N GLY A 72 -1.04 1.76 5.26
CA GLY A 72 -0.72 2.90 6.11
C GLY A 72 0.49 3.69 5.59
N GLU A 73 1.56 3.00 5.19
CA GLU A 73 2.78 3.62 4.63
C GLU A 73 2.49 4.41 3.34
N ILE A 74 1.69 3.85 2.44
CA ILE A 74 1.26 4.55 1.22
C ILE A 74 0.46 5.80 1.58
N ALA A 75 -0.53 5.65 2.47
CA ALA A 75 -1.42 6.72 2.89
C ALA A 75 -0.77 7.76 3.83
N GLY A 76 0.46 7.53 4.29
CA GLY A 76 1.12 8.39 5.26
C GLY A 76 0.48 8.36 6.65
N LEU A 77 -0.17 7.24 7.01
CA LEU A 77 -0.86 7.05 8.28
C LEU A 77 -0.34 5.83 9.02
N SER A 78 -0.06 5.98 10.32
CA SER A 78 0.19 4.84 11.19
C SER A 78 -1.15 4.25 11.66
N ILE A 79 -1.55 3.10 11.10
CA ILE A 79 -2.76 2.41 11.56
C ILE A 79 -2.47 1.81 12.95
N PRO A 80 -3.30 2.10 13.97
CA PRO A 80 -3.03 1.68 15.34
C PRO A 80 -3.19 0.16 15.51
N SER A 81 -2.39 -0.42 16.41
CA SER A 81 -2.44 -1.86 16.71
C SER A 81 -3.82 -2.33 17.18
N ALA A 82 -4.63 -1.46 17.78
CA ALA A 82 -6.02 -1.79 18.15
C ALA A 82 -6.92 -2.07 16.93
N GLU A 83 -6.64 -1.47 15.77
CA GLU A 83 -7.36 -1.73 14.52
C GLU A 83 -6.77 -2.93 13.74
N ILE A 84 -5.50 -3.24 13.97
CA ILE A 84 -4.76 -4.33 13.31
C ILE A 84 -4.92 -5.66 14.06
N GLY A 85 -4.92 -5.61 15.40
CA GLY A 85 -4.88 -6.78 16.28
C GLY A 85 -6.10 -7.69 16.16
N ALA A 86 -7.22 -7.19 15.61
CA ALA A 86 -8.36 -8.02 15.22
C ALA A 86 -8.02 -9.06 14.13
N TYR A 87 -6.89 -8.89 13.45
CA TYR A 87 -6.41 -9.75 12.37
C TYR A 87 -5.13 -10.52 12.74
N ASP A 88 -4.66 -10.40 13.98
CA ASP A 88 -3.53 -11.15 14.51
C ASP A 88 -3.95 -12.60 14.82
N HIS A 89 -4.32 -13.34 13.78
CA HIS A 89 -4.53 -14.77 13.85
C HIS A 89 -3.18 -15.44 13.61
N GLY A 90 -2.36 -15.47 14.66
CA GLY A 90 -1.09 -16.20 14.82
C GLY A 90 -0.47 -16.74 13.53
N SER A 91 0.31 -15.92 12.82
CA SER A 91 1.18 -16.39 11.76
C SER A 91 2.47 -17.01 12.35
N MET A 92 2.34 -18.15 13.02
CA MET A 92 3.46 -19.05 13.35
C MET A 92 3.89 -19.89 12.12
N ALA A 93 4.05 -19.27 10.96
CA ALA A 93 4.42 -19.99 9.73
C ALA A 93 5.61 -19.37 8.96
N VAL A 94 6.36 -18.45 9.55
CA VAL A 94 7.64 -17.96 9.00
C VAL A 94 8.75 -18.01 10.05
N VAL A 95 8.90 -19.15 10.73
CA VAL A 95 10.12 -19.47 11.55
C VAL A 95 10.62 -20.88 11.23
N LEU A 96 10.62 -21.28 9.97
CA LEU A 96 11.34 -22.48 9.51
C LEU A 96 12.19 -22.15 8.29
N GLY A 97 13.19 -21.30 8.51
CA GLY A 97 14.31 -21.05 7.61
C GLY A 97 15.66 -21.16 8.32
N ALA A 98 15.73 -21.95 9.40
CA ALA A 98 16.97 -22.29 10.08
C ALA A 98 17.22 -23.79 9.98
N GLY A 99 18.19 -24.17 9.16
CA GLY A 99 18.85 -25.48 9.24
C GLY A 99 18.54 -26.46 8.11
N LEU A 100 19.20 -26.29 6.96
CA LEU A 100 19.76 -27.42 6.21
C LEU A 100 21.18 -27.05 5.77
N THR A 101 22.13 -27.34 6.65
CA THR A 101 23.50 -27.66 6.25
C THR A 101 23.44 -28.89 5.36
N SER A 102 24.09 -28.85 4.21
CA SER A 102 24.33 -30.03 3.37
C SER A 102 25.84 -30.19 3.14
N PRO A 103 26.31 -31.43 2.95
CA PRO A 103 27.66 -31.90 3.33
C PRO A 103 28.78 -31.50 2.37
#